data_AF-A0A7C3CQB1-F1
#
_entry.id   AF-A0A7C3CQB1-F1
#
_cell.length_a   1.000
_cell.length_b   1.000
_cell.length_c   1.000
_cell.angle_alpha   90.00
_cell.angle_beta   90.00
_cell.angle_gamma   90.00
#
_symmetry.space_group_name_H-M   'P 1'
#
loop_
_entity.id
_entity.type
_entity.pdbx_description
1 polymer ?
#
loop_
_entity_poly.entity_id
_entity_poly.type
_entity_poly.pdbx_seq_one_letter_code
_entity_poly.pdbx_strand_id
1 'polypeptide(L)'
;MVTSETCLSAERRVDSSRLIVAALTLVVSVILLLYIVLFHTRDAATANRIFGTSLLLMLVVSAGLYRFRELQRQKDAWLATASALNLQCRLSKNPFQLRTIVAGTYRGRPIQISISRDTVGRIPVTYIDMGVRQRSDAKFRIWGPFSESEISAEAPSGCFDNAKRFGTHKSFFAYANPIQISARLFPPNIWQRLQRINHPINISLIDQTLSFEQPGITHDSAELTSYVELLSEIAFVITEWEVTARMNIE
;
A
#
# COMPACT_ATOMS: atom_id res chain seq x y z
N MET A 1 11.37 -24.54 -5.00
CA MET A 1 11.63 -24.04 -6.37
C MET A 1 10.97 -22.67 -6.53
N VAL A 2 11.78 -21.62 -6.64
CA VAL A 2 11.37 -20.21 -6.72
C VAL A 2 11.54 -19.79 -8.18
N THR A 3 10.43 -19.55 -8.89
CA THR A 3 10.46 -19.10 -10.28
C THR A 3 10.59 -17.58 -10.31
N SER A 4 11.73 -17.05 -10.73
CA SER A 4 11.88 -15.64 -11.08
C SER A 4 11.20 -15.40 -12.44
N GLU A 5 9.93 -15.03 -12.43
CA GLU A 5 9.28 -14.51 -13.63
C GLU A 5 9.72 -13.05 -13.81
N THR A 6 10.60 -12.82 -14.78
CA THR A 6 10.86 -11.48 -15.30
C THR A 6 9.57 -10.91 -15.86
N CYS A 7 9.24 -9.67 -15.47
CA CYS A 7 8.00 -8.98 -15.84
C CYS A 7 8.01 -8.53 -17.31
N LEU A 8 7.85 -9.49 -18.22
CA LEU A 8 7.46 -9.31 -19.62
C LEU A 8 6.48 -10.45 -19.88
N SER A 9 5.38 -10.34 -20.62
CA SER A 9 4.80 -9.29 -21.44
C SER A 9 3.46 -9.89 -21.91
N ALA A 10 2.40 -9.07 -22.01
CA ALA A 10 1.18 -9.30 -22.81
C ALA A 10 0.28 -10.53 -22.58
N GLU A 11 0.73 -11.65 -22.00
CA GLU A 11 -0.02 -12.92 -22.03
C GLU A 11 -1.12 -13.03 -20.95
N ARG A 12 -1.09 -12.17 -19.91
CA ARG A 12 -2.07 -12.22 -18.79
C ARG A 12 -3.35 -11.40 -18.98
N ARG A 13 -3.45 -10.50 -19.97
CA ARG A 13 -4.72 -9.79 -20.27
C ARG A 13 -5.80 -10.73 -20.82
N VAL A 14 -5.38 -11.86 -21.39
CA VAL A 14 -6.27 -12.88 -21.96
C VAL A 14 -6.91 -13.75 -20.87
N ASP A 15 -6.22 -13.98 -19.74
CA ASP A 15 -6.76 -14.82 -18.65
C ASP A 15 -7.79 -14.09 -17.77
N SER A 16 -7.59 -12.80 -17.49
CA SER A 16 -8.53 -12.03 -16.66
C SER A 16 -9.87 -11.79 -17.36
N SER A 17 -9.87 -11.57 -18.67
CA SER A 17 -11.10 -11.45 -19.47
C SER A 17 -11.87 -12.77 -19.52
N ARG A 18 -11.19 -13.91 -19.67
CA ARG A 18 -11.82 -15.24 -19.62
C ARG A 18 -12.43 -15.57 -18.25
N LEU A 19 -11.78 -15.19 -17.15
CA LEU A 19 -12.32 -15.36 -15.80
C LEU A 19 -13.54 -14.48 -15.52
N ILE A 20 -13.55 -13.23 -16.00
CA ILE A 20 -14.71 -12.33 -15.88
C ILE A 20 -15.88 -12.87 -16.71
N VAL A 21 -15.61 -13.34 -17.93
CA VAL A 21 -16.62 -13.97 -18.78
C VAL A 21 -17.15 -15.25 -18.11
N ALA A 22 -16.28 -16.11 -17.57
CA ALA A 22 -16.67 -17.33 -16.86
C ALA A 22 -17.58 -17.03 -15.64
N ALA A 23 -17.23 -16.01 -14.86
CA ALA A 23 -18.02 -15.59 -13.71
C ALA A 23 -19.37 -14.99 -14.14
N LEU A 24 -19.41 -14.16 -15.19
CA LEU A 24 -20.65 -13.64 -15.76
C LEU A 24 -21.53 -14.77 -16.29
N THR A 25 -20.96 -15.73 -17.02
CA THR A 25 -21.71 -16.90 -17.50
C THR A 25 -22.26 -17.74 -16.35
N LEU A 26 -21.52 -17.87 -15.24
CA LEU A 26 -22.00 -18.59 -14.06
C LEU A 26 -23.15 -17.84 -13.39
N VAL A 27 -23.06 -16.51 -13.24
CA VAL A 27 -24.16 -15.67 -12.72
C VAL A 27 -25.40 -15.77 -13.60
N VAL A 28 -25.25 -15.63 -14.92
CA VAL A 28 -26.36 -15.75 -15.88
C VAL A 28 -26.98 -17.14 -15.83
N SER A 29 -26.16 -18.20 -15.74
CA SER A 29 -26.64 -19.58 -15.64
C SER A 29 -27.43 -19.83 -14.36
N VAL A 30 -26.98 -19.28 -13.23
CA VAL A 30 -27.69 -19.35 -11.95
C VAL A 30 -29.03 -18.63 -12.04
N ILE A 31 -29.08 -17.42 -12.61
CA ILE A 31 -30.33 -16.66 -12.82
C ILE A 31 -31.31 -17.43 -13.70
N LEU A 32 -30.82 -18.03 -14.79
CA LEU A 32 -31.66 -18.78 -15.72
C LEU A 32 -32.24 -20.03 -15.06
N LEU A 33 -31.43 -20.74 -14.29
CA LEU A 33 -31.83 -21.94 -13.55
C LEU A 33 -32.86 -21.59 -12.46
N LEU A 34 -32.68 -20.46 -11.78
CA LEU A 34 -33.65 -19.90 -10.83
C LEU A 34 -35.00 -19.58 -11.47
N TYR A 35 -34.97 -18.94 -12.63
CA TYR A 35 -36.19 -18.59 -13.37
C TYR A 35 -36.97 -19.86 -13.76
N ILE A 36 -36.27 -20.89 -14.28
CA ILE A 36 -36.86 -22.17 -14.63
C ILE A 36 -37.49 -22.85 -13.40
N VAL A 37 -36.79 -22.87 -12.28
CA VAL A 37 -37.27 -23.51 -11.05
C VAL A 37 -38.47 -22.77 -10.46
N LEU A 38 -38.43 -21.43 -10.39
CA LEU A 38 -39.56 -20.62 -9.90
C LEU A 38 -40.81 -20.77 -10.78
N PHE A 39 -40.62 -20.91 -12.10
CA PHE A 39 -41.73 -21.13 -13.04
C PHE A 39 -42.33 -22.55 -12.93
N HIS A 40 -41.62 -23.52 -12.36
CA HIS A 40 -42.08 -24.91 -12.20
C HIS A 40 -42.46 -25.29 -10.77
N THR A 41 -42.12 -24.48 -9.77
CA THR A 41 -42.59 -24.68 -8.39
C THR A 41 -44.02 -24.18 -8.22
N ARG A 42 -44.95 -25.08 -7.87
CA ARG A 42 -46.35 -24.73 -7.53
C ARG A 42 -46.51 -24.23 -6.08
N ASP A 43 -45.56 -24.51 -5.21
CA ASP A 43 -45.60 -24.13 -3.79
C ASP A 43 -44.83 -22.84 -3.49
N ALA A 44 -45.54 -21.85 -2.92
CA ALA A 44 -44.98 -20.54 -2.57
C ALA A 44 -43.87 -20.62 -1.50
N ALA A 45 -43.94 -21.57 -0.57
CA ALA A 45 -42.90 -21.75 0.46
C ALA A 45 -41.57 -22.24 -0.13
N THR A 46 -41.64 -23.13 -1.12
CA THR A 46 -40.48 -23.66 -1.85
C THR A 46 -39.88 -22.59 -2.76
N ALA A 47 -40.74 -21.82 -3.45
CA ALA A 47 -40.32 -20.67 -4.25
C ALA A 47 -39.58 -19.60 -3.41
N ASN A 48 -40.11 -19.27 -2.23
CA ASN A 48 -39.49 -18.29 -1.32
C ASN A 48 -38.11 -18.75 -0.80
N ARG A 49 -37.96 -20.03 -0.45
CA ARG A 49 -36.66 -20.59 -0.01
C ARG A 49 -35.62 -20.52 -1.13
N ILE A 50 -36.02 -20.90 -2.34
CA ILE A 50 -35.15 -20.91 -3.53
C ILE A 50 -34.74 -19.49 -3.91
N PHE A 51 -35.66 -18.54 -3.86
CA PHE A 51 -35.36 -17.12 -4.08
C PHE A 51 -34.37 -16.60 -3.03
N GLY A 52 -34.60 -16.90 -1.74
CA GLY A 52 -33.73 -16.48 -0.64
C GLY A 52 -32.30 -17.04 -0.74
N THR A 53 -32.15 -18.35 -1.00
CA THR A 53 -30.83 -18.98 -1.17
C THR A 53 -30.06 -18.39 -2.35
N SER A 54 -30.77 -18.02 -3.40
CA SER A 54 -30.18 -17.50 -4.61
C SER A 54 -29.78 -16.05 -4.53
N LEU A 55 -30.57 -15.24 -3.83
CA LEU A 55 -30.17 -13.88 -3.47
C LEU A 55 -28.87 -13.92 -2.66
N LEU A 56 -28.78 -14.82 -1.68
CA LEU A 56 -27.57 -15.02 -0.89
C LEU A 56 -26.38 -15.46 -1.74
N LEU A 57 -26.58 -16.40 -2.67
CA LEU A 57 -25.54 -16.83 -3.60
C LEU A 57 -25.07 -15.67 -4.50
N MET A 58 -25.99 -14.86 -5.02
CA MET A 58 -25.66 -13.65 -5.79
C MET A 58 -24.82 -12.67 -5.00
N LEU A 59 -25.16 -12.42 -3.73
CA LEU A 59 -24.39 -11.55 -2.86
C LEU A 59 -22.97 -12.08 -2.65
N VAL A 60 -22.83 -13.38 -2.39
CA VAL A 60 -21.53 -14.05 -2.22
C VAL A 60 -20.69 -13.96 -3.50
N VAL A 61 -21.27 -14.25 -4.67
CA VAL A 61 -20.57 -14.16 -5.96
C VAL A 61 -20.18 -12.71 -6.27
N SER A 62 -21.06 -11.75 -6.01
CA SER A 62 -20.79 -10.32 -6.22
C SER A 62 -19.67 -9.82 -5.31
N ALA A 63 -19.68 -10.22 -4.03
CA ALA A 63 -18.61 -9.92 -3.09
C ALA A 63 -17.28 -10.56 -3.52
N GLY A 64 -17.32 -11.81 -4.01
CA GLY A 64 -16.17 -12.51 -4.58
C GLY A 64 -15.60 -11.78 -5.81
N LEU A 65 -16.46 -11.35 -6.73
CA LEU A 65 -16.07 -10.60 -7.93
C LEU A 65 -15.49 -9.22 -7.60
N TYR A 66 -16.11 -8.52 -6.65
CA TYR A 66 -15.60 -7.24 -6.16
C TYR A 66 -14.19 -7.42 -5.59
N ARG A 67 -14.01 -8.40 -4.70
CA ARG A 67 -12.69 -8.74 -4.14
C ARG A 67 -11.69 -9.11 -5.24
N PHE A 68 -12.09 -9.89 -6.24
CA PHE A 68 -11.20 -10.27 -7.35
C PHE A 68 -10.75 -9.07 -8.18
N ARG A 69 -11.68 -8.18 -8.57
CA ARG A 69 -11.36 -6.95 -9.30
C ARG A 69 -10.41 -6.07 -8.51
N GLU A 70 -10.62 -5.98 -7.21
CA GLU A 70 -9.81 -5.21 -6.30
C GLU A 70 -8.36 -5.73 -6.26
N LEU A 71 -8.19 -7.05 -6.15
CA LEU A 71 -6.87 -7.68 -6.25
C LEU A 71 -6.19 -7.48 -7.60
N GLN A 72 -6.97 -7.49 -8.68
CA GLN A 72 -6.44 -7.29 -10.03
C GLN A 72 -5.94 -5.85 -10.22
N ARG A 73 -6.70 -4.84 -9.75
CA ARG A 73 -6.26 -3.44 -9.78
C ARG A 73 -4.98 -3.22 -9.00
N GLN A 74 -4.89 -3.80 -7.80
CA GLN A 74 -3.68 -3.77 -6.98
C GLN A 74 -2.50 -4.36 -7.74
N LYS A 75 -2.68 -5.57 -8.30
CA LYS A 75 -1.64 -6.23 -9.09
C LYS A 75 -1.17 -5.39 -10.28
N ASP A 76 -2.09 -4.80 -11.03
CA ASP A 76 -1.76 -4.02 -12.23
C ASP A 76 -0.97 -2.76 -11.87
N ALA A 77 -1.40 -2.03 -10.83
CA ALA A 77 -0.70 -0.85 -10.33
C ALA A 77 0.74 -1.19 -9.89
N TRP A 78 0.91 -2.33 -9.22
CA TRP A 78 2.20 -2.75 -8.68
C TRP A 78 3.17 -3.23 -9.75
N LEU A 79 2.65 -3.92 -10.76
CA LEU A 79 3.43 -4.27 -11.95
C LEU A 79 3.84 -3.02 -12.72
N ALA A 80 2.95 -2.03 -12.84
CA ALA A 80 3.27 -0.75 -13.47
C ALA A 80 4.36 0.00 -12.68
N THR A 81 4.26 0.08 -11.34
CA THR A 81 5.31 0.67 -10.49
C THR A 81 6.63 -0.09 -10.62
N ALA A 82 6.60 -1.42 -10.58
CA ALA A 82 7.80 -2.24 -10.76
C ALA A 82 8.46 -1.97 -12.12
N SER A 83 7.67 -1.87 -13.18
CA SER A 83 8.17 -1.55 -14.53
C SER A 83 8.73 -0.13 -14.60
N ALA A 84 8.04 0.87 -14.03
CA ALA A 84 8.48 2.26 -14.05
C ALA A 84 9.82 2.47 -13.31
N LEU A 85 10.04 1.70 -12.25
CA LEU A 85 11.21 1.79 -11.39
C LEU A 85 12.30 0.76 -11.72
N ASN A 86 12.11 -0.06 -12.78
CA ASN A 86 12.98 -1.19 -13.13
C ASN A 86 13.25 -2.17 -11.96
N LEU A 87 12.21 -2.49 -11.19
CA LEU A 87 12.25 -3.41 -10.05
C LEU A 87 11.79 -4.82 -10.44
N GLN A 88 12.24 -5.84 -9.70
CA GLN A 88 11.71 -7.19 -9.83
C GLN A 88 10.37 -7.27 -9.06
N CYS A 89 9.32 -7.79 -9.70
CA CYS A 89 8.05 -8.02 -9.00
C CYS A 89 7.95 -9.50 -8.61
N ARG A 90 7.66 -9.78 -7.33
CA ARG A 90 7.42 -11.14 -6.83
C ARG A 90 6.03 -11.22 -6.19
N LEU A 91 5.09 -11.77 -6.95
CA LEU A 91 3.74 -12.01 -6.44
C LEU A 91 3.74 -13.25 -5.55
N SER A 92 3.40 -13.10 -4.26
CA SER A 92 3.11 -14.26 -3.41
C SER A 92 1.90 -15.01 -3.96
N LYS A 93 2.01 -16.33 -4.10
CA LYS A 93 0.98 -17.20 -4.68
C LYS A 93 -0.16 -17.56 -3.71
N ASN A 94 -0.21 -17.00 -2.50
CA ASN A 94 -1.27 -17.35 -1.54
C ASN A 94 -2.55 -16.54 -1.82
N PRO A 95 -3.64 -17.16 -2.32
CA PRO A 95 -4.89 -16.44 -2.62
C PRO A 95 -5.62 -15.94 -1.36
N PHE A 96 -5.26 -16.46 -0.18
CA PHE A 96 -5.88 -16.10 1.10
C PHE A 96 -5.04 -15.10 1.92
N GLN A 97 -3.74 -14.98 1.63
CA GLN A 97 -2.83 -14.00 2.22
C GLN A 97 -2.08 -13.28 1.09
N LEU A 98 -2.73 -12.27 0.50
CA LEU A 98 -2.07 -11.41 -0.48
C LEU A 98 -1.11 -10.46 0.24
N ARG A 99 0.09 -10.97 0.52
CA ARG A 99 1.30 -10.15 0.61
C ARG A 99 1.85 -10.05 -0.80
N THR A 100 1.37 -9.08 -1.55
CA THR A 100 2.03 -8.68 -2.79
C THR A 100 3.38 -8.08 -2.39
N ILE A 101 4.49 -8.47 -3.04
CA ILE A 101 5.83 -7.97 -2.71
C ILE A 101 6.52 -7.53 -4.02
N VAL A 102 6.66 -6.23 -4.24
CA VAL A 102 7.63 -5.74 -5.24
C VAL A 102 8.96 -5.61 -4.52
N ALA A 103 10.04 -6.19 -5.03
CA ALA A 103 11.33 -6.11 -4.37
C ALA A 103 12.46 -5.97 -5.38
N GLY A 104 13.44 -5.13 -5.09
CA GLY A 104 14.57 -4.96 -5.99
C GLY A 104 15.55 -3.95 -5.45
N THR A 105 16.22 -3.26 -6.37
CA THR A 105 17.19 -2.22 -6.04
C THR A 105 16.79 -0.95 -6.75
N TYR A 106 16.56 0.13 -6.00
CA TYR A 106 16.32 1.47 -6.55
C TYR A 106 17.48 2.39 -6.19
N ARG A 107 18.12 3.02 -7.18
CA ARG A 107 19.30 3.89 -6.99
C ARG A 107 20.38 3.29 -6.08
N GLY A 108 20.64 1.97 -6.23
CA GLY A 108 21.65 1.25 -5.46
C GLY A 108 21.22 0.82 -4.04
N ARG A 109 19.95 1.01 -3.65
CA ARG A 109 19.41 0.62 -2.34
C ARG A 109 18.38 -0.49 -2.48
N PRO A 110 18.41 -1.52 -1.61
CA PRO A 110 17.36 -2.53 -1.62
C PRO A 110 16.03 -1.86 -1.26
N ILE A 111 14.97 -2.20 -1.98
CA ILE A 111 13.63 -1.69 -1.75
C ILE A 111 12.62 -2.83 -1.78
N GLN A 112 11.62 -2.74 -0.93
CA GLN A 112 10.47 -3.62 -0.89
C GLN A 112 9.18 -2.80 -0.79
N ILE A 113 8.18 -3.12 -1.60
CA ILE A 113 6.82 -2.58 -1.51
C ILE A 113 5.92 -3.74 -1.13
N SER A 114 5.15 -3.60 -0.05
CA SER A 114 4.28 -4.66 0.45
C SER A 114 2.97 -4.12 1.03
N ILE A 115 1.94 -4.98 1.12
CA ILE A 115 0.71 -4.66 1.85
C ILE A 115 0.67 -5.60 3.04
N SER A 116 0.59 -5.03 4.23
CA SER A 116 0.25 -5.82 5.40
C SER A 116 -1.26 -5.84 5.59
N ARG A 117 -1.79 -7.05 5.73
CA ARG A 117 -3.12 -7.31 6.29
C ARG A 117 -2.91 -7.95 7.66
N ASP A 118 -2.25 -7.24 8.56
CA ASP A 118 -2.05 -7.78 9.90
C ASP A 118 -3.40 -7.73 10.63
N THR A 119 -3.97 -8.91 10.84
CA THR A 119 -5.18 -9.23 11.63
C THR A 119 -6.54 -8.80 11.07
N VAL A 120 -7.53 -9.67 11.30
CA VAL A 120 -8.95 -9.45 10.97
C VAL A 120 -9.42 -8.18 11.69
N GLY A 121 -9.96 -7.21 10.92
CA GLY A 121 -10.52 -5.97 11.46
C GLY A 121 -9.59 -4.76 11.47
N ARG A 122 -8.32 -4.88 11.06
CA ARG A 122 -7.44 -3.72 10.83
C ARG A 122 -7.52 -3.23 9.39
N ILE A 123 -7.39 -1.91 9.23
CA ILE A 123 -7.26 -1.27 7.92
C ILE A 123 -5.95 -1.77 7.28
N PRO A 124 -5.97 -2.29 6.04
CA PRO A 124 -4.76 -2.70 5.35
C PRO A 124 -3.80 -1.52 5.21
N VAL A 125 -2.50 -1.77 5.28
CA VAL A 125 -1.49 -0.71 5.20
C VAL A 125 -0.54 -1.01 4.04
N THR A 126 -0.25 0.01 3.25
CA THR A 126 0.77 -0.01 2.20
C THR A 126 2.12 0.34 2.83
N TYR A 127 3.08 -0.55 2.67
CA TYR A 127 4.45 -0.44 3.16
C TYR A 127 5.43 -0.26 2.01
N ILE A 128 6.38 0.66 2.16
CA ILE A 128 7.57 0.76 1.32
C ILE A 128 8.78 0.79 2.24
N ASP A 129 9.59 -0.26 2.19
CA ASP A 129 10.81 -0.40 2.98
C ASP A 129 12.02 -0.19 2.08
N MET A 130 12.86 0.78 2.43
CA MET A 130 14.08 1.08 1.70
C MET A 130 15.29 0.95 2.62
N GLY A 131 16.29 0.17 2.18
CA GLY A 131 17.56 0.06 2.89
C GLY A 131 18.33 1.37 2.83
N VAL A 132 18.78 1.82 4.00
CA VAL A 132 19.66 2.97 4.16
C VAL A 132 20.98 2.47 4.69
N ARG A 133 22.08 2.84 4.03
CA ARG A 133 23.43 2.51 4.52
C ARG A 133 23.76 3.41 5.69
N GLN A 134 23.33 3.00 6.87
CA GLN A 134 23.52 3.72 8.11
C GLN A 134 24.36 2.90 9.08
N ARG A 135 25.33 3.54 9.75
CA ARG A 135 26.12 2.95 10.84
C ARG A 135 25.83 3.57 12.21
N SER A 136 25.24 4.76 12.24
CA SER A 136 24.79 5.39 13.49
C SER A 136 23.47 4.79 13.98
N ASP A 137 23.15 4.96 15.26
CA ASP A 137 21.88 4.62 15.90
C ASP A 137 20.79 5.67 15.68
N ALA A 138 20.96 6.51 14.65
CA ALA A 138 20.06 7.61 14.41
C ALA A 138 18.64 7.14 14.10
N LYS A 139 17.67 7.82 14.71
CA LYS A 139 16.24 7.59 14.57
C LYS A 139 15.61 8.79 13.91
N PHE A 140 14.66 8.52 13.03
CA PHE A 140 13.92 9.56 12.34
C PHE A 140 12.48 9.10 12.16
N ARG A 141 11.54 10.02 12.31
CA ARG A 141 10.13 9.77 12.02
C ARG A 141 9.46 11.03 11.49
N ILE A 142 8.65 10.89 10.44
CA ILE A 142 7.67 11.87 9.98
C ILE A 142 6.30 11.21 10.06
N TRP A 143 5.30 11.89 10.59
CA TRP A 143 3.92 11.42 10.51
C TRP A 143 2.95 12.57 10.25
N GLY A 144 1.85 12.26 9.58
CA GLY A 144 0.85 13.23 9.13
C GLY A 144 0.45 13.00 7.68
N PRO A 145 -0.34 13.88 7.06
CA PRO A 145 -0.90 15.08 7.63
C PRO A 145 -2.04 14.81 8.61
N PHE A 146 -2.16 15.68 9.62
CA PHE A 146 -3.28 15.76 10.55
C PHE A 146 -4.01 17.09 10.40
N SER A 147 -5.33 17.04 10.57
CA SER A 147 -6.19 18.20 10.80
C SER A 147 -6.06 18.71 12.24
N GLU A 148 -6.43 19.98 12.48
CA GLU A 148 -6.43 20.55 13.85
C GLU A 148 -7.29 19.76 14.83
N SER A 149 -8.40 19.19 14.36
CA SER A 149 -9.27 18.32 15.16
C SER A 149 -8.58 17.02 15.58
N GLU A 150 -7.79 16.42 14.69
CA GLU A 150 -7.04 15.18 14.99
C GLU A 150 -5.88 15.45 15.94
N ILE A 151 -5.16 16.56 15.77
CA ILE A 151 -4.06 16.96 16.66
C ILE A 151 -4.58 17.17 18.09
N SER A 152 -5.72 17.84 18.23
CA SER A 152 -6.34 18.10 19.54
C SER A 152 -6.77 16.80 20.24
N ALA A 153 -7.18 15.78 19.47
CA ALA A 153 -7.56 14.48 19.99
C ALA A 153 -6.36 13.59 20.36
N GLU A 154 -5.24 13.70 19.63
CA GLU A 154 -4.02 12.91 19.85
C GLU A 154 -3.04 13.54 20.85
N ALA A 155 -3.10 14.87 21.07
CA ALA A 155 -2.24 15.60 22.01
C ALA A 155 -2.11 14.99 23.43
N PRO A 156 -3.16 14.39 24.04
CA PRO A 156 -3.05 13.78 25.37
C PRO A 156 -2.16 12.53 25.45
N SER A 157 -1.82 11.92 24.31
CA SER A 157 -1.10 10.64 24.25
C SER A 157 0.43 10.76 24.26
N GLY A 158 0.98 11.98 24.31
CA GLY A 158 2.43 12.22 24.25
C GLY A 158 3.06 11.88 22.90
N CYS A 159 2.27 11.50 21.89
CA CYS A 159 2.76 11.11 20.56
C CYS A 159 3.58 12.21 19.86
N PHE A 160 3.45 13.47 20.28
CA PHE A 160 4.13 14.63 19.69
C PHE A 160 5.28 15.19 20.55
N ASP A 161 5.60 14.56 21.69
CA ASP A 161 6.65 15.06 22.58
C ASP A 161 8.01 15.05 21.85
N ASN A 162 8.70 16.19 21.85
CA ASN A 162 9.95 16.45 21.12
C ASN A 162 9.86 16.41 19.58
N ALA A 163 8.64 16.43 19.01
CA ALA A 163 8.45 16.51 17.57
C ALA A 163 8.33 17.97 17.10
N LYS A 164 8.94 18.29 15.96
CA LYS A 164 8.75 19.57 15.28
C LYS A 164 7.50 19.50 14.42
N ARG A 165 6.53 20.38 14.67
CA ARG A 165 5.32 20.57 13.85
C ARG A 165 5.61 21.45 12.64
N PHE A 166 5.01 21.14 11.49
CA PHE A 166 5.10 21.92 10.26
C PHE A 166 3.88 21.71 9.34
N GLY A 167 3.62 22.63 8.41
CA GLY A 167 2.40 22.64 7.59
C GLY A 167 1.38 23.69 8.03
N THR A 168 0.69 24.30 7.08
CA THR A 168 -0.23 25.44 7.34
C THR A 168 -1.68 25.01 7.52
N HIS A 169 -2.18 24.13 6.66
CA HIS A 169 -3.58 23.65 6.69
C HIS A 169 -3.69 22.21 7.19
N LYS A 170 -2.62 21.44 7.00
CA LYS A 170 -2.49 20.04 7.35
C LYS A 170 -1.11 19.90 7.99
N SER A 171 -1.08 19.47 9.24
CA SER A 171 0.15 19.45 10.02
C SER A 171 0.83 18.09 9.91
N PHE A 172 2.12 18.14 9.66
CA PHE A 172 3.02 17.02 9.83
C PHE A 172 3.88 17.26 11.06
N PHE A 173 4.35 16.17 11.63
CA PHE A 173 5.25 16.16 12.75
C PHE A 173 6.48 15.37 12.36
N ALA A 174 7.66 15.85 12.75
CA ALA A 174 8.87 15.06 12.63
C ALA A 174 9.69 15.05 13.90
N TYR A 175 10.27 13.90 14.16
CA TYR A 175 11.22 13.67 15.21
C TYR A 175 12.52 13.15 14.58
N ALA A 176 13.65 13.62 15.08
CA ALA A 176 14.95 13.06 14.72
C ALA A 176 15.87 13.04 15.93
N ASN A 177 16.62 11.96 16.06
CA ASN A 177 17.71 11.82 17.02
C ASN A 177 18.93 11.24 16.29
N PRO A 178 20.05 11.97 16.18
CA PRO A 178 20.29 13.31 16.71
C PRO A 178 19.52 14.42 15.96
N ILE A 179 19.23 15.53 16.64
CA ILE A 179 18.35 16.61 16.13
C ILE A 179 18.88 17.29 14.86
N GLN A 180 20.20 17.29 14.64
CA GLN A 180 20.87 17.87 13.48
C GLN A 180 20.41 17.23 12.16
N ILE A 181 19.95 15.98 12.20
CA ILE A 181 19.37 15.30 11.03
C ILE A 181 18.11 16.04 10.58
N SER A 182 17.22 16.40 11.52
CA SER A 182 16.01 17.16 11.19
C SER A 182 16.33 18.49 10.51
N ALA A 183 17.37 19.20 10.93
CA ALA A 183 17.75 20.49 10.32
C ALA A 183 18.17 20.37 8.85
N ARG A 184 18.75 19.22 8.45
CA ARG A 184 19.17 18.95 7.07
C ARG A 184 18.12 18.20 6.24
N LEU A 185 17.21 17.46 6.88
CA LEU A 185 16.16 16.66 6.23
C LEU A 185 15.02 17.45 5.61
N PHE A 186 15.01 18.78 5.75
CA PHE A 186 13.97 19.63 5.18
C PHE A 186 14.50 20.60 4.11
N PRO A 187 15.12 20.14 3.02
CA PRO A 187 15.26 20.96 1.84
C PRO A 187 13.87 21.27 1.25
N PRO A 188 13.66 22.42 0.58
CA PRO A 188 12.35 22.86 0.10
C PRO A 188 11.61 21.86 -0.78
N ASN A 189 12.33 21.01 -1.52
CA ASN A 189 11.77 20.00 -2.43
C ASN A 189 11.06 18.85 -1.70
N ILE A 190 11.66 18.28 -0.66
CA ILE A 190 11.04 17.21 0.15
C ILE A 190 9.75 17.74 0.79
N TRP A 191 9.81 18.98 1.26
CA TRP A 191 8.68 19.63 1.90
C TRP A 191 7.50 19.86 0.94
N GLN A 192 7.76 20.41 -0.24
CA GLN A 192 6.73 20.59 -1.26
C GLN A 192 6.08 19.28 -1.69
N ARG A 193 6.83 18.17 -1.71
CA ARG A 193 6.28 16.83 -1.96
C ARG A 193 5.38 16.36 -0.82
N LEU A 194 5.83 16.47 0.43
CA LEU A 194 5.04 16.09 1.61
C LEU A 194 3.71 16.86 1.69
N GLN A 195 3.71 18.16 1.39
CA GLN A 195 2.49 18.98 1.39
C GLN A 195 1.43 18.55 0.37
N ARG A 196 1.80 17.80 -0.67
CA ARG A 196 0.86 17.28 -1.67
C ARG A 196 0.19 15.98 -1.21
N ILE A 197 0.73 15.33 -0.18
CA ILE A 197 0.17 14.10 0.37
C ILE A 197 -1.07 14.46 1.17
N ASN A 198 -2.20 13.88 0.79
CA ASN A 198 -3.50 14.19 1.38
C ASN A 198 -3.98 13.17 2.41
N HIS A 199 -3.31 12.02 2.49
CA HIS A 199 -3.65 10.89 3.33
C HIS A 199 -2.61 10.74 4.44
N PRO A 200 -3.00 10.31 5.66
CA PRO A 200 -2.05 10.05 6.73
C PRO A 200 -0.96 9.06 6.28
N ILE A 201 0.28 9.39 6.60
CA ILE A 201 1.46 8.57 6.36
C ILE A 201 2.33 8.55 7.62
N ASN A 202 3.18 7.53 7.71
CA ASN A 202 4.23 7.42 8.70
C ASN A 202 5.52 7.02 7.97
N ILE A 203 6.54 7.86 8.01
CA ILE A 203 7.87 7.58 7.49
C ILE A 203 8.78 7.40 8.69
N SER A 204 9.39 6.24 8.88
CA SER A 204 10.26 5.97 10.02
C SER A 204 11.55 5.31 9.60
N LEU A 205 12.67 5.79 10.14
CA LEU A 205 13.97 5.16 10.09
C LEU A 205 14.16 4.33 11.36
N ILE A 206 14.19 3.01 11.19
CA ILE A 206 14.46 2.05 12.25
C ILE A 206 15.65 1.22 11.79
N ASP A 207 16.71 1.22 12.59
CA ASP A 207 17.99 0.59 12.29
C ASP A 207 18.59 1.05 10.94
N GLN A 208 18.45 0.24 9.89
CA GLN A 208 18.96 0.51 8.54
C GLN A 208 17.83 0.51 7.50
N THR A 209 16.59 0.65 7.94
CA THR A 209 15.42 0.61 7.06
C THR A 209 14.58 1.87 7.23
N LEU A 210 14.46 2.61 6.14
CA LEU A 210 13.52 3.70 6.01
C LEU A 210 12.21 3.12 5.50
N SER A 211 11.22 3.09 6.38
CA SER A 211 9.90 2.53 6.13
C SER A 211 8.90 3.65 5.89
N PHE A 212 8.02 3.49 4.91
CA PHE A 212 6.87 4.34 4.67
C PHE A 212 5.61 3.50 4.83
N GLU A 213 4.69 4.00 5.62
CA GLU A 213 3.42 3.36 5.93
C GLU A 213 2.28 4.30 5.56
N GLN A 214 1.31 3.81 4.80
CA GLN A 214 0.08 4.54 4.50
C GLN A 214 -1.12 3.65 4.82
N PRO A 215 -2.05 4.06 5.70
CA PRO A 215 -3.31 3.38 5.88
C PRO A 215 -4.12 3.37 4.60
N GLY A 216 -4.63 2.20 4.24
CA GLY A 216 -5.27 1.93 2.97
C GLY A 216 -4.33 1.24 1.98
N ILE A 217 -4.91 0.82 0.86
CA ILE A 217 -4.17 0.22 -0.25
C ILE A 217 -4.03 1.27 -1.35
N THR A 218 -2.79 1.60 -1.70
CA THR A 218 -2.53 2.52 -2.82
C THR A 218 -2.67 1.77 -4.15
N HIS A 219 -3.58 2.24 -5.00
CA HIS A 219 -3.90 1.65 -6.31
C HIS A 219 -3.33 2.43 -7.49
N ASP A 220 -2.75 3.60 -7.25
CA ASP A 220 -2.16 4.42 -8.30
C ASP A 220 -0.66 4.15 -8.39
N SER A 221 -0.21 3.69 -9.56
CA SER A 221 1.20 3.44 -9.82
C SER A 221 2.04 4.71 -9.78
N ALA A 222 1.48 5.86 -10.21
CA ALA A 222 2.19 7.14 -10.21
C ALA A 222 2.39 7.64 -8.78
N GLU A 223 1.37 7.47 -7.93
CA GLU A 223 1.43 7.77 -6.50
C GLU A 223 2.49 6.89 -5.79
N LEU A 224 2.45 5.57 -6.00
CA LEU A 224 3.47 4.64 -5.48
C LEU A 224 4.88 5.01 -5.93
N THR A 225 5.05 5.37 -7.21
CA THR A 225 6.34 5.82 -7.76
C THR A 225 6.81 7.09 -7.06
N SER A 226 5.91 8.05 -6.84
CA SER A 226 6.22 9.30 -6.13
C SER A 226 6.66 9.06 -4.69
N TYR A 227 6.06 8.08 -3.99
CA TYR A 227 6.46 7.69 -2.64
C TYR A 227 7.84 7.03 -2.60
N VAL A 228 8.14 6.15 -3.57
CA VAL A 228 9.50 5.56 -3.67
C VAL A 228 10.55 6.63 -3.91
N GLU A 229 10.27 7.59 -4.79
CA GLU A 229 11.16 8.72 -5.05
C GLU A 229 11.37 9.58 -3.80
N LEU A 230 10.29 9.92 -3.09
CA LEU A 230 10.35 10.67 -1.84
C LEU A 230 11.23 9.95 -0.81
N LEU A 231 11.06 8.64 -0.65
CA LEU A 231 11.86 7.83 0.26
C LEU A 231 13.33 7.83 -0.16
N SER A 232 13.61 7.75 -1.46
CA SER A 232 14.97 7.81 -1.97
C SER A 232 15.63 9.16 -1.71
N GLU A 233 14.90 10.27 -1.82
CA GLU A 233 15.40 11.61 -1.53
C GLU A 233 15.72 11.75 -0.04
N ILE A 234 14.83 11.29 0.84
CA ILE A 234 15.06 11.25 2.29
C ILE A 234 16.28 10.38 2.63
N ALA A 235 16.35 9.16 2.07
CA ALA A 235 17.46 8.24 2.29
C ALA A 235 18.81 8.81 1.84
N PHE A 236 18.82 9.59 0.76
CA PHE A 236 20.01 10.29 0.28
C PHE A 236 20.49 11.31 1.31
N VAL A 237 19.60 12.19 1.80
CA VAL A 237 19.94 13.21 2.80
C VAL A 237 20.45 12.59 4.11
N ILE A 238 19.84 11.50 4.58
CA ILE A 238 20.32 10.76 5.77
C ILE A 238 21.77 10.30 5.57
N THR A 239 22.06 9.75 4.39
CA THR A 239 23.38 9.21 4.07
C THR A 239 24.43 10.32 3.97
N GLU A 240 24.11 11.46 3.34
CA GLU A 240 25.02 12.61 3.26
C GLU A 240 25.31 13.24 4.62
N TRP A 241 24.29 13.35 5.48
CA TRP A 241 24.48 13.83 6.84
C TRP A 241 25.48 12.94 7.59
N GLU A 242 25.35 11.62 7.47
CA GLU A 242 26.21 10.68 8.18
C GLU A 242 27.66 10.77 7.69
N VAL A 243 27.87 10.91 6.38
CA VAL A 243 29.21 11.15 5.81
C VAL A 243 29.82 12.44 6.40
N THR A 244 29.03 13.52 6.47
CA THR A 244 29.51 14.78 7.06
C THR A 244 29.79 14.67 8.55
N ALA A 245 28.91 14.00 9.29
CA ALA A 245 29.06 13.84 10.74
C ALA A 245 30.35 13.09 11.08
N ARG A 246 30.76 12.12 10.26
CA ARG A 246 32.05 11.42 10.42
C ARG A 246 33.24 12.32 10.17
N MET A 247 33.22 13.12 9.11
CA MET A 247 34.32 14.05 8.80
C MET A 247 34.54 15.12 9.86
N ASN A 248 33.57 15.37 10.74
CA ASN A 248 33.70 16.32 11.84
C ASN A 248 34.15 15.66 13.17
N ILE A 249 34.26 14.33 13.22
CA ILE A 249 34.68 13.57 14.40
C ILE A 249 36.14 13.09 14.26
N GLU A 250 36.65 13.01 13.03
CA GLU A 250 38.08 12.81 12.71
C GLU A 250 38.83 14.15 12.69
#